data_AF-A0A842ZT95-F1
#
_entry.id   AF-A0A842ZT95-F1
#
_cell.length_a   1.000
_cell.length_b   1.000
_cell.length_c   1.000
_cell.angle_alpha   90.00
_cell.angle_beta   90.00
_cell.angle_gamma   90.00
#
_symmetry.space_group_name_H-M   'P 1'
#
loop_
_entity.id
_entity.type
_entity.pdbx_description
1 polymer ?
#
loop_
_entity_poly.entity_id
_entity_poly.type
_entity_poly.pdbx_seq_one_letter_code
_entity_poly.pdbx_strand_id
1 'polypeptide(L)'
;MELDIELTNTETKIKKEMKHFMALVVMSIAFGGIAMAFAISSITTNALALTTTISNIFLNIPLIAISLIVASLALYYIISTVEIMSKFDEIQEDGAGEKNQTREKLTERIVKLMSLYRDEKPQIKRMILISKIAGVCFLANALIQTTTLIFNLATGTAEVIPAVGGIIVSIVMGAVGFFIPSSFRKYAVYWDERLVRSLEAEKKIATFMEEPQ
;
A
#
# COMPACT_ATOMS: atom_id res chain seq x y z
N MET A 1 -33.43 11.59 20.94
CA MET A 1 -32.30 12.26 21.62
C MET A 1 -31.14 11.30 21.85
N GLU A 2 -31.25 10.27 22.69
CA GLU A 2 -30.17 9.29 22.91
C GLU A 2 -29.83 8.50 21.63
N LEU A 3 -30.87 8.13 20.86
CA LEU A 3 -30.74 7.42 19.58
C LEU A 3 -30.09 8.25 18.46
N ASP A 4 -30.28 9.58 18.47
CA ASP A 4 -29.71 10.50 17.49
C ASP A 4 -28.22 10.77 17.78
N ILE A 5 -27.83 10.71 19.06
CA ILE A 5 -26.44 10.82 19.52
C ILE A 5 -25.65 9.57 19.11
N GLU A 6 -26.22 8.37 19.19
CA GLU A 6 -25.56 7.14 18.71
C GLU A 6 -25.37 7.14 17.19
N LEU A 7 -26.34 7.65 16.44
CA LEU A 7 -26.27 7.72 14.98
C LEU A 7 -25.15 8.67 14.52
N THR A 8 -25.10 9.87 15.12
CA THR A 8 -24.06 10.87 14.83
C THR A 8 -22.67 10.41 15.25
N ASN A 9 -22.54 9.70 16.38
CA ASN A 9 -21.27 9.08 16.78
C ASN A 9 -20.80 7.98 15.80
N THR A 10 -21.73 7.18 15.29
CA THR A 10 -21.41 6.12 14.33
C THR A 10 -20.99 6.68 12.97
N GLU A 11 -21.72 7.69 12.49
CA GLU A 11 -21.41 8.39 11.24
C GLU A 11 -20.03 9.07 11.28
N THR A 12 -19.74 9.80 12.36
CA THR A 12 -18.44 10.47 12.54
C THR A 12 -17.29 9.47 12.61
N LYS A 13 -17.49 8.33 13.27
CA LYS A 13 -16.49 7.25 13.33
C LYS A 13 -16.21 6.65 11.95
N ILE A 14 -17.24 6.36 11.16
CA ILE A 14 -17.10 5.83 9.80
C ILE A 14 -16.42 6.86 8.89
N LYS A 15 -16.85 8.13 8.93
CA LYS A 15 -16.19 9.22 8.19
C LYS A 15 -14.71 9.33 8.55
N LYS A 16 -14.36 9.18 9.84
CA LYS A 16 -12.98 9.18 10.29
C LYS A 16 -12.21 7.98 9.74
N GLU A 17 -12.76 6.78 9.82
CA GLU A 17 -12.15 5.56 9.27
C GLU A 17 -11.92 5.67 7.75
N MET A 18 -12.91 6.19 7.01
CA MET A 18 -12.78 6.44 5.56
C MET A 18 -11.66 7.43 5.25
N LYS A 19 -11.54 8.52 6.02
CA LYS A 19 -10.43 9.48 5.87
C LYS A 19 -9.06 8.84 6.13
N HIS A 20 -8.97 7.96 7.12
CA HIS A 20 -7.71 7.24 7.41
C HIS A 20 -7.36 6.27 6.29
N PHE A 21 -8.35 5.56 5.74
CA PHE A 21 -8.17 4.71 4.57
C PHE A 21 -7.69 5.51 3.36
N MET A 22 -8.36 6.63 3.05
CA MET A 22 -7.97 7.51 1.95
C MET A 22 -6.55 8.06 2.13
N ALA A 23 -6.18 8.49 3.34
CA ALA A 23 -4.82 8.92 3.64
C ALA A 23 -3.79 7.80 3.42
N LEU A 24 -4.13 6.57 3.80
CA LEU A 24 -3.28 5.38 3.60
C LEU A 24 -3.09 5.06 2.11
N VAL A 25 -4.16 5.15 1.32
CA VAL A 25 -4.16 4.96 -0.13
C VAL A 25 -3.31 6.03 -0.82
N VAL A 26 -3.52 7.30 -0.50
CA VAL A 26 -2.74 8.42 -1.06
C VAL A 26 -1.25 8.28 -0.72
N MET A 27 -0.91 7.98 0.54
CA MET A 27 0.49 7.72 0.93
C MET A 27 1.07 6.55 0.12
N SER A 28 0.30 5.48 -0.07
CA SER A 28 0.73 4.30 -0.83
C SER A 28 1.04 4.62 -2.29
N ILE A 29 0.22 5.44 -2.94
CA ILE A 29 0.46 5.92 -4.30
C ILE A 29 1.73 6.78 -4.35
N ALA A 30 1.90 7.71 -3.41
CA ALA A 30 3.08 8.57 -3.33
C ALA A 30 4.37 7.73 -3.17
N PHE A 31 4.36 6.75 -2.28
CA PHE A 31 5.50 5.84 -2.09
C PHE A 31 5.76 4.95 -3.29
N GLY A 32 4.71 4.45 -3.96
CA GLY A 32 4.84 3.74 -5.23
C GLY A 32 5.52 4.61 -6.29
N GLY A 33 5.13 5.89 -6.40
CA GLY A 33 5.73 6.85 -7.32
C GLY A 33 7.21 7.10 -7.03
N ILE A 34 7.57 7.32 -5.75
CA ILE A 34 8.97 7.48 -5.32
C ILE A 34 9.78 6.20 -5.63
N ALA A 35 9.23 5.02 -5.34
CA ALA A 35 9.88 3.75 -5.64
C ALA A 35 10.17 3.59 -7.13
N MET A 36 9.21 3.97 -7.99
CA MET A 36 9.36 3.92 -9.44
C MET A 36 10.42 4.91 -9.94
N ALA A 37 10.38 6.16 -9.47
CA ALA A 37 11.36 7.18 -9.85
C ALA A 37 12.78 6.75 -9.47
N PHE A 38 12.94 6.20 -8.26
CA PHE A 38 14.22 5.68 -7.79
C PHE A 38 14.71 4.50 -8.64
N ALA A 39 13.82 3.55 -8.97
CA ALA A 39 14.16 2.41 -9.82
C ALA A 39 14.62 2.85 -11.21
N ILE A 40 13.93 3.81 -11.84
CA ILE A 40 14.31 4.37 -13.16
C ILE A 40 15.66 5.09 -13.09
N SER A 41 15.87 5.88 -12.03
CA SER A 41 17.15 6.56 -11.80
C SER A 41 18.29 5.54 -11.66
N SER A 42 18.08 4.48 -10.87
CA SER A 42 19.05 3.41 -10.67
C SER A 42 19.34 2.63 -11.96
N ILE A 43 18.33 2.35 -12.80
CA ILE A 43 18.54 1.72 -14.11
C ILE A 43 19.42 2.61 -14.99
N THR A 44 19.10 3.91 -15.07
CA THR A 44 19.83 4.85 -15.92
C THR A 44 21.29 4.98 -15.52
N THR A 45 21.57 5.12 -14.21
CA THR A 45 22.94 5.29 -13.71
C THR A 45 23.77 4.02 -13.90
N ASN A 46 23.21 2.85 -13.60
CA ASN A 46 23.92 1.58 -13.75
C ASN A 46 24.08 1.16 -15.23
N ALA A 47 23.12 1.50 -16.10
CA ALA A 47 23.24 1.27 -17.53
C ALA A 47 24.37 2.12 -18.16
N LEU A 48 24.49 3.39 -17.75
CA LEU A 48 25.59 4.25 -18.20
C LEU A 48 26.95 3.76 -17.67
N ALA A 49 26.98 3.20 -16.46
CA ALA A 49 28.21 2.62 -15.92
C ALA A 49 28.68 1.39 -16.70
N LEU A 50 27.76 0.61 -17.29
CA LEU A 50 28.10 -0.53 -18.15
C LEU A 50 28.75 -0.12 -19.48
N THR A 51 28.35 1.01 -20.06
CA THR A 51 28.90 1.48 -21.35
C THR A 51 30.27 2.12 -21.20
N THR A 52 30.61 2.60 -20.00
CA THR A 52 31.84 3.35 -19.74
C THR A 52 32.94 2.51 -19.08
N THR A 53 32.60 1.50 -18.26
CA THR A 53 33.59 0.72 -17.50
C THR A 53 33.26 -0.78 -17.49
N ILE A 54 34.09 -1.59 -18.15
CA ILE A 54 33.90 -3.06 -18.26
C ILE A 54 34.15 -3.78 -16.91
N SER A 55 34.94 -3.22 -15.98
CA SER A 55 35.34 -3.94 -14.76
C SER A 55 34.20 -4.15 -13.74
N ASN A 56 33.08 -3.44 -13.85
CA ASN A 56 32.00 -3.45 -12.84
C ASN A 56 30.73 -4.18 -13.29
N ILE A 57 30.80 -4.94 -14.40
CA ILE A 57 29.65 -5.67 -14.98
C ILE A 57 28.96 -6.58 -13.94
N PHE A 58 29.74 -7.27 -13.11
CA PHE A 58 29.22 -8.21 -12.10
C PHE A 58 28.40 -7.53 -10.98
N LEU A 59 28.58 -6.23 -10.74
CA LEU A 59 27.81 -5.47 -9.75
C LEU A 59 26.63 -4.73 -10.40
N ASN A 60 26.82 -4.20 -11.61
CA ASN A 60 25.81 -3.38 -12.29
C ASN A 60 24.63 -4.19 -12.85
N ILE A 61 24.87 -5.41 -13.38
CA ILE A 61 23.78 -6.26 -13.91
C ILE A 61 22.75 -6.61 -12.82
N PRO A 62 23.15 -7.11 -11.63
CA PRO A 62 22.20 -7.37 -10.55
C PRO A 62 21.43 -6.12 -10.09
N LEU A 63 22.08 -4.96 -10.03
CA LEU A 63 21.44 -3.69 -9.67
C LEU A 63 20.33 -3.30 -10.65
N ILE A 64 20.58 -3.44 -11.95
CA ILE A 64 19.59 -3.19 -13.01
C ILE A 64 18.44 -4.18 -12.90
N ALA A 65 18.73 -5.47 -12.71
CA ALA A 65 17.71 -6.51 -12.59
C ALA A 65 16.79 -6.27 -11.38
N ILE A 66 17.35 -5.96 -10.21
CA ILE A 66 16.58 -5.62 -9.00
C ILE A 66 15.74 -4.37 -9.26
N SER A 67 16.31 -3.35 -9.89
CA SER A 67 15.59 -2.10 -10.17
C SER A 67 14.43 -2.31 -11.14
N LEU A 68 14.57 -3.16 -12.16
CA LEU A 68 13.47 -3.53 -13.05
C LEU A 68 12.34 -4.24 -12.30
N ILE A 69 12.68 -5.20 -11.44
CA ILE A 69 11.68 -5.89 -10.60
C ILE A 69 10.94 -4.89 -9.72
N VAL A 70 11.67 -3.99 -9.05
CA VAL A 70 11.08 -2.95 -8.19
C VAL A 70 10.18 -2.01 -9.00
N ALA A 71 10.59 -1.60 -10.21
CA ALA A 71 9.77 -0.75 -11.08
C ALA A 71 8.46 -1.44 -11.48
N SER A 72 8.51 -2.71 -11.88
CA SER A 72 7.32 -3.49 -12.24
C SER A 72 6.38 -3.68 -11.04
N LEU A 73 6.93 -3.99 -9.87
CA LEU A 73 6.15 -4.14 -8.64
C LEU A 73 5.53 -2.81 -8.21
N ALA A 74 6.27 -1.71 -8.30
CA ALA A 74 5.76 -0.36 -7.99
C ALA A 74 4.62 0.04 -8.93
N LEU A 75 4.74 -0.24 -10.22
CA LEU A 75 3.70 0.04 -11.21
C LEU A 75 2.43 -0.76 -10.92
N TYR A 76 2.57 -2.08 -10.73
CA TYR A 76 1.45 -2.94 -10.37
C TYR A 76 0.77 -2.48 -9.06
N TYR A 77 1.57 -2.10 -8.08
CA TYR A 77 1.09 -1.62 -6.78
C TYR A 77 0.29 -0.32 -6.92
N ILE A 78 0.76 0.66 -7.70
CA ILE A 78 0.03 1.91 -7.95
C ILE A 78 -1.31 1.63 -8.63
N ILE A 79 -1.33 0.83 -9.71
CA ILE A 79 -2.57 0.49 -10.43
C ILE A 79 -3.57 -0.18 -9.49
N SER A 80 -3.13 -1.18 -8.73
CA SER A 80 -3.98 -1.90 -7.77
C SER A 80 -4.53 -0.98 -6.68
N THR A 81 -3.74 0.02 -6.25
CA THR A 81 -4.15 1.00 -5.23
C THR A 81 -5.20 1.96 -5.78
N VAL A 82 -5.02 2.43 -7.03
CA VAL A 82 -5.96 3.34 -7.70
C VAL A 82 -7.30 2.65 -7.97
N GLU A 83 -7.29 1.38 -8.36
CA GLU A 83 -8.52 0.61 -8.58
C GLU A 83 -9.36 0.46 -7.30
N ILE A 84 -8.72 0.20 -6.15
CA ILE A 84 -9.42 0.16 -4.87
C ILE A 84 -9.94 1.56 -4.50
N MET A 85 -9.18 2.61 -4.80
CA MET A 85 -9.58 3.99 -4.53
C MET A 85 -10.82 4.39 -5.34
N SER A 86 -10.88 4.05 -6.63
CA SER A 86 -12.02 4.43 -7.48
C SER A 86 -13.32 3.76 -7.02
N LYS A 87 -13.26 2.47 -6.66
CA LYS A 87 -14.42 1.75 -6.10
C LYS A 87 -14.90 2.35 -4.78
N PHE A 88 -13.97 2.89 -3.99
CA PHE A 88 -14.29 3.53 -2.72
C PHE A 88 -14.90 4.92 -2.90
N ASP A 89 -14.42 5.68 -3.89
CA ASP A 89 -14.91 7.02 -4.21
C ASP A 89 -16.35 6.97 -4.76
N GLU A 90 -16.67 5.96 -5.58
CA GLU A 90 -18.03 5.69 -6.07
C GLU A 90 -19.05 5.52 -4.92
N ILE A 91 -18.68 4.76 -3.88
CA ILE A 91 -19.51 4.59 -2.67
C ILE A 91 -19.65 5.90 -1.87
N GLN A 92 -18.68 6.81 -1.99
CA GLN A 92 -18.68 8.09 -1.30
C GLN A 92 -19.51 9.16 -2.03
N GLU A 93 -19.45 9.21 -3.35
CA GLU A 93 -20.23 10.13 -4.20
C GLU A 93 -21.74 9.84 -4.13
N ASP A 94 -22.13 8.56 -4.10
CA ASP A 94 -23.52 8.12 -3.92
C ASP A 94 -24.21 8.73 -2.67
N GLY A 95 -23.43 9.14 -1.66
CA GLY A 95 -23.94 9.71 -0.41
C GLY A 95 -23.66 11.21 -0.21
N ALA A 96 -22.99 11.89 -1.14
CA ALA A 96 -22.51 13.27 -0.94
C ALA A 96 -23.58 14.35 -1.19
N GLY A 97 -24.69 14.01 -1.86
CA GLY A 97 -25.76 14.95 -2.20
C GLY A 97 -26.80 15.18 -1.10
N GLU A 98 -26.79 14.40 -0.02
CA GLU A 98 -27.92 14.36 0.92
C GLU A 98 -27.57 14.92 2.30
N LYS A 99 -28.12 16.11 2.57
CA LYS A 99 -27.93 16.85 3.82
C LYS A 99 -28.55 16.17 5.06
N ASN A 100 -29.35 15.11 4.89
CA ASN A 100 -29.91 14.30 5.97
C ASN A 100 -29.60 12.82 5.70
N GLN A 101 -28.51 12.30 6.29
CA GLN A 101 -28.22 10.87 6.27
C GLN A 101 -29.21 10.15 7.19
N THR A 102 -30.29 9.62 6.62
CA THR A 102 -31.20 8.71 7.33
C THR A 102 -30.44 7.45 7.75
N ARG A 103 -30.81 6.84 8.88
CA ARG A 103 -30.23 5.58 9.40
C ARG A 103 -30.11 4.48 8.32
N GLU A 104 -31.09 4.38 7.43
CA GLU A 104 -31.10 3.44 6.31
C GLU A 104 -29.92 3.67 5.36
N LYS A 105 -29.63 4.92 5.01
CA LYS A 105 -28.53 5.28 4.10
C LYS A 105 -27.17 5.12 4.73
N LEU A 106 -27.06 5.38 6.03
CA LEU A 106 -25.85 5.06 6.78
C LEU A 106 -25.60 3.55 6.79
N THR A 107 -26.66 2.76 6.99
CA THR A 107 -26.59 1.29 7.00
C THR A 107 -26.24 0.75 5.60
N GLU A 108 -26.88 1.25 4.56
CA GLU A 108 -26.58 0.91 3.16
C GLU A 108 -25.11 1.17 2.82
N ARG A 109 -24.59 2.35 3.22
CA ARG A 109 -23.18 2.71 3.00
C ARG A 109 -22.22 1.78 3.74
N ILE A 110 -22.54 1.42 4.98
CA ILE A 110 -21.76 0.46 5.76
C ILE A 110 -21.74 -0.91 5.08
N VAL A 111 -22.88 -1.38 4.57
CA VAL A 111 -23.01 -2.66 3.87
C VAL A 111 -22.22 -2.64 2.55
N LYS A 112 -22.34 -1.57 1.74
CA LYS A 112 -21.56 -1.40 0.50
C LYS A 112 -20.05 -1.42 0.79
N LEU A 113 -19.58 -0.71 1.82
CA LEU A 113 -18.18 -0.71 2.24
C LEU A 113 -17.70 -2.09 2.71
N MET A 114 -18.53 -2.83 3.45
CA MET A 114 -18.20 -4.21 3.86
C MET A 114 -18.15 -5.17 2.68
N SER A 115 -19.06 -5.07 1.71
CA SER A 115 -19.01 -5.87 0.48
C SER A 115 -17.74 -5.56 -0.31
N LEU A 116 -17.44 -4.28 -0.53
CA LEU A 116 -16.22 -3.87 -1.23
C LEU A 116 -14.97 -4.44 -0.54
N TYR A 117 -14.88 -4.33 0.79
CA TYR A 117 -13.75 -4.90 1.52
C TYR A 117 -13.68 -6.43 1.41
N ARG A 118 -14.82 -7.13 1.42
CA ARG A 118 -14.87 -8.59 1.22
C ARG A 118 -14.31 -8.98 -0.14
N ASP A 119 -14.73 -8.27 -1.18
CA ASP A 119 -14.39 -8.57 -2.56
C ASP A 119 -12.90 -8.24 -2.85
N GLU A 120 -12.39 -7.17 -2.24
CA GLU A 120 -11.01 -6.68 -2.41
C GLU A 120 -10.01 -7.27 -1.39
N LYS A 121 -10.46 -8.08 -0.42
CA LYS A 121 -9.59 -8.72 0.59
C LYS A 121 -8.40 -9.48 -0.02
N PRO A 122 -8.55 -10.25 -1.11
CA PRO A 122 -7.41 -10.91 -1.76
C PRO A 122 -6.40 -9.92 -2.35
N GLN A 123 -6.88 -8.80 -2.91
CA GLN A 123 -6.04 -7.74 -3.48
C GLN A 123 -5.24 -7.03 -2.39
N ILE A 124 -5.85 -6.69 -1.25
CA ILE A 124 -5.17 -6.10 -0.09
C ILE A 124 -4.06 -7.04 0.42
N LYS A 125 -4.32 -8.35 0.49
CA LYS A 125 -3.29 -9.34 0.89
C LYS A 125 -2.13 -9.40 -0.11
N ARG A 126 -2.41 -9.34 -1.41
CA ARG A 126 -1.37 -9.30 -2.45
C ARG A 126 -0.53 -8.03 -2.36
N MET A 127 -1.16 -6.88 -2.17
CA MET A 127 -0.48 -5.60 -1.94
C MET A 127 0.47 -5.67 -0.74
N ILE A 128 0.01 -6.25 0.39
CA ILE A 128 0.85 -6.44 1.57
C ILE A 128 2.11 -7.28 1.26
N LEU A 129 1.95 -8.36 0.49
CA LEU A 129 3.03 -9.25 0.12
C LEU A 129 4.02 -8.56 -0.84
N ILE A 130 3.50 -7.85 -1.83
CA ILE A 130 4.29 -7.10 -2.81
C ILE A 130 5.10 -5.98 -2.14
N SER A 131 4.51 -5.22 -1.21
CA SER A 131 5.25 -4.20 -0.46
C SER A 131 6.40 -4.80 0.36
N LYS A 132 6.20 -5.97 0.97
CA LYS A 132 7.28 -6.66 1.70
C LYS A 132 8.39 -7.12 0.77
N ILE A 133 8.05 -7.70 -0.38
CA ILE A 133 9.04 -8.10 -1.39
C ILE A 133 9.82 -6.87 -1.87
N ALA A 134 9.13 -5.79 -2.21
CA ALA A 134 9.76 -4.54 -2.61
C ALA A 134 10.69 -3.99 -1.51
N GLY A 135 10.26 -4.03 -0.24
CA GLY A 135 11.08 -3.63 0.90
C GLY A 135 12.37 -4.45 1.02
N VAL A 136 12.30 -5.77 0.83
CA VAL A 136 13.47 -6.66 0.79
C VAL A 136 14.38 -6.31 -0.39
N CYS A 137 13.82 -6.06 -1.58
CA CYS A 137 14.59 -5.64 -2.76
C CYS A 137 15.33 -4.32 -2.51
N PHE A 138 14.69 -3.33 -1.87
CA PHE A 138 15.33 -2.06 -1.52
C PHE A 138 16.47 -2.24 -0.52
N LEU A 139 16.33 -3.12 0.47
CA LEU A 139 17.41 -3.43 1.41
C LEU A 139 18.57 -4.16 0.74
N ALA A 140 18.29 -5.11 -0.14
CA ALA A 140 19.32 -5.78 -0.95
C ALA A 140 20.05 -4.76 -1.84
N ASN A 141 19.31 -3.83 -2.44
CA ASN A 141 19.89 -2.75 -3.24
C ASN A 141 20.82 -1.84 -2.40
N ALA A 142 20.41 -1.49 -1.18
CA ALA A 142 21.23 -0.71 -0.25
C ALA A 142 22.55 -1.43 0.11
N LEU A 143 22.50 -2.75 0.35
CA LEU A 143 23.68 -3.56 0.65
C LEU A 143 24.67 -3.59 -0.52
N ILE A 144 24.17 -3.77 -1.74
CA ILE A 144 25.01 -3.77 -2.95
C ILE A 144 25.64 -2.39 -3.15
N GLN A 145 24.85 -1.31 -3.07
CA GLN A 145 25.38 0.05 -3.18
C GLN A 145 26.43 0.39 -2.13
N THR A 146 26.24 -0.07 -0.88
CA THR A 146 27.21 0.12 0.21
C THR A 146 28.52 -0.60 -0.10
N THR A 147 28.43 -1.84 -0.60
CA THR A 147 29.61 -2.63 -0.99
C THR A 147 30.38 -1.93 -2.12
N THR A 148 29.67 -1.49 -3.16
CA THR A 148 30.24 -0.75 -4.28
C THR A 148 30.91 0.55 -3.83
N LEU A 149 30.31 1.29 -2.89
CA LEU A 149 30.91 2.51 -2.33
C LEU A 149 32.23 2.22 -1.61
N ILE A 150 32.29 1.16 -0.78
CA ILE A 150 33.52 0.77 -0.07
C ILE A 150 34.64 0.43 -1.05
N PHE A 151 34.35 -0.35 -2.09
CA PHE A 151 35.33 -0.68 -3.13
C PHE A 151 35.82 0.57 -3.88
N ASN A 152 34.91 1.46 -4.29
CA ASN A 152 35.28 2.67 -5.03
C ASN A 152 36.02 3.71 -4.16
N LEU A 153 35.74 3.76 -2.85
CA LEU A 153 36.49 4.56 -1.88
C LEU A 153 37.93 4.06 -1.75
N ALA A 154 38.13 2.74 -1.70
CA ALA A 154 39.45 2.13 -1.63
C ALA A 154 40.30 2.39 -2.88
N THR A 155 39.66 2.56 -4.05
CA THR A 155 40.33 2.87 -5.32
C THR A 155 40.44 4.36 -5.63
N GLY A 156 39.91 5.25 -4.77
CA GLY A 156 39.99 6.70 -4.93
C GLY A 156 39.11 7.29 -6.06
N THR A 157 38.14 6.52 -6.55
CA THR A 157 37.30 6.86 -7.72
C THR A 157 35.86 7.23 -7.34
N ALA A 158 35.53 7.32 -6.05
CA ALA A 158 34.16 7.52 -5.58
C ALA A 158 33.78 8.99 -5.36
N GLU A 159 32.68 9.42 -5.99
CA GLU A 159 31.90 10.56 -5.51
C GLU A 159 31.02 10.12 -4.33
N VAL A 160 31.44 10.50 -3.12
CA VAL A 160 30.84 10.01 -1.86
C VAL A 160 29.40 10.51 -1.65
N ILE A 161 29.12 11.76 -2.03
CA ILE A 161 27.84 12.43 -1.76
C ILE A 161 26.65 11.74 -2.46
N PRO A 162 26.65 11.53 -3.80
CA PRO A 162 25.52 10.88 -4.48
C PRO A 162 25.35 9.41 -4.07
N ALA A 163 26.45 8.70 -3.80
CA ALA A 163 26.41 7.31 -3.37
C ALA A 163 25.74 7.13 -1.99
N VAL A 164 26.10 7.98 -1.02
CA VAL A 164 25.47 7.97 0.32
C VAL A 164 23.98 8.32 0.23
N GLY A 165 23.61 9.28 -0.63
CA GLY A 165 22.20 9.62 -0.88
C GLY A 165 21.37 8.43 -1.37
N GLY A 166 21.89 7.68 -2.35
CA GLY A 166 21.22 6.48 -2.88
C GLY A 166 21.01 5.38 -1.83
N ILE A 167 22.00 5.16 -0.97
CA ILE A 167 21.92 4.19 0.14
C ILE A 167 20.86 4.60 1.15
N ILE A 168 20.86 5.88 1.57
CA ILE A 168 19.87 6.40 2.54
C ILE A 168 18.46 6.22 1.99
N VAL A 169 18.22 6.63 0.73
CA VAL A 169 16.90 6.47 0.10
C VAL A 169 16.49 5.01 0.04
N SER A 170 17.40 4.10 -0.31
CA SER A 170 17.12 2.66 -0.37
C SER A 170 16.76 2.08 1.00
N ILE A 171 17.44 2.51 2.08
CA ILE A 171 17.12 2.09 3.45
C ILE A 171 15.76 2.61 3.88
N VAL A 172 15.48 3.89 3.63
CA VAL A 172 14.17 4.51 3.95
C VAL A 172 13.05 3.78 3.21
N MET A 173 13.21 3.53 1.91
CA MET A 173 12.24 2.79 1.11
C MET A 173 12.08 1.35 1.57
N GLY A 174 13.17 0.70 1.98
CA GLY A 174 13.13 -0.60 2.65
C GLY A 174 12.24 -0.58 3.89
N ALA A 175 12.47 0.36 4.81
CA ALA A 175 11.68 0.51 6.03
C ALA A 175 10.20 0.80 5.75
N VAL A 176 9.92 1.70 4.79
CA VAL A 176 8.56 2.02 4.35
C VAL A 176 7.85 0.79 3.76
N GLY A 177 8.57 -0.05 3.02
CA GLY A 177 8.08 -1.33 2.50
C GLY A 177 7.60 -2.32 3.56
N PHE A 178 8.02 -2.16 4.82
CA PHE A 178 7.48 -2.91 5.96
C PHE A 178 6.40 -2.14 6.73
N PHE A 179 6.50 -0.81 6.79
CA PHE A 179 5.55 0.02 7.54
C PHE A 179 4.16 0.08 6.90
N ILE A 180 4.07 0.33 5.59
CA ILE A 180 2.80 0.41 4.85
C ILE A 180 1.98 -0.89 5.01
N PRO A 181 2.54 -2.09 4.73
CA PRO A 181 1.79 -3.33 4.93
C PRO A 181 1.38 -3.60 6.38
N SER A 182 2.13 -3.11 7.37
CA SER A 182 1.74 -3.22 8.78
C SER A 182 0.47 -2.42 9.07
N SER A 183 0.38 -1.20 8.52
CA SER A 183 -0.80 -0.34 8.65
C SER A 183 -2.02 -0.91 7.91
N PHE A 184 -1.85 -1.40 6.68
CA PHE A 184 -2.92 -2.12 5.96
C PHE A 184 -3.37 -3.37 6.70
N ARG A 185 -2.45 -4.12 7.32
CA ARG A 185 -2.80 -5.31 8.10
C ARG A 185 -3.66 -4.96 9.30
N LYS A 186 -3.33 -3.89 10.05
CA LYS A 186 -4.16 -3.44 11.18
C LYS A 186 -5.56 -3.07 10.71
N TYR A 187 -5.67 -2.28 9.64
CA TYR A 187 -6.96 -1.93 9.04
C TYR A 187 -7.73 -3.20 8.64
N ALA A 188 -7.09 -4.13 7.93
CA ALA A 188 -7.69 -5.37 7.49
C ALA A 188 -8.23 -6.23 8.64
N VAL A 189 -7.52 -6.32 9.77
CA VAL A 189 -7.98 -7.08 10.95
C VAL A 189 -9.29 -6.51 11.51
N TYR A 190 -9.39 -5.19 11.68
CA TYR A 190 -10.60 -4.56 12.20
C TYR A 190 -11.82 -4.75 11.28
N TRP A 191 -11.60 -4.70 9.96
CA TRP A 191 -12.66 -4.93 8.99
C TRP A 191 -13.03 -6.41 8.86
N ASP A 192 -12.07 -7.32 9.02
CA ASP A 192 -12.34 -8.76 9.04
C ASP A 192 -13.21 -9.15 10.25
N GLU A 193 -12.91 -8.58 11.42
CA GLU A 193 -13.73 -8.79 12.63
C GLU A 193 -15.18 -8.30 12.43
N ARG A 194 -15.37 -7.14 11.79
CA ARG A 194 -16.71 -6.63 11.46
C ARG A 194 -17.45 -7.52 10.48
N LEU A 195 -16.76 -8.03 9.45
CA LEU A 195 -17.33 -8.99 8.49
C LEU A 195 -17.81 -10.27 9.17
N VAL A 196 -16.99 -10.84 10.05
CA VAL A 196 -17.33 -12.06 10.80
C VAL A 196 -18.57 -11.83 11.67
N ARG A 197 -18.61 -10.73 12.44
CA ARG A 197 -19.77 -10.38 13.27
C ARG A 197 -21.05 -10.17 12.44
N SER A 198 -20.93 -9.58 11.26
CA SER A 198 -22.07 -9.39 10.36
C SER A 198 -22.60 -10.73 9.83
N LEU A 199 -21.69 -11.65 9.44
CA LEU A 199 -22.06 -13.00 9.01
C LEU A 199 -22.71 -13.83 10.13
N GLU A 200 -22.21 -13.70 11.36
CA GLU A 200 -22.83 -14.35 12.53
C GLU A 200 -24.25 -13.82 12.81
N ALA A 201 -24.46 -12.51 12.67
CA ALA A 201 -25.78 -11.91 12.81
C ALA A 201 -26.74 -12.38 11.70
N GLU A 202 -26.28 -12.42 10.45
CA GLU A 202 -27.04 -12.94 9.31
C GLU A 202 -27.43 -14.40 9.52
N LYS A 203 -26.47 -15.25 9.94
CA LYS A 203 -26.73 -16.66 10.24
C LYS A 203 -27.77 -16.82 11.34
N LYS A 204 -27.68 -16.01 12.41
CA LYS A 204 -28.64 -16.05 13.51
C LYS A 204 -30.05 -15.66 13.06
N ILE A 205 -30.16 -14.63 12.20
CA ILE A 205 -31.43 -14.22 11.60
C ILE A 205 -32.00 -15.31 10.68
N ALA A 206 -31.15 -15.97 9.87
CA ALA A 206 -31.56 -17.09 9.04
C ALA A 206 -32.10 -18.26 9.87
N THR A 207 -31.45 -18.59 10.99
CA THR A 207 -31.92 -19.65 11.90
C THR A 207 -33.32 -19.35 12.47
N PHE A 208 -33.62 -18.09 12.81
CA PHE A 208 -34.97 -17.69 13.24
C PHE A 208 -36.02 -17.73 12.13
N MET A 209 -35.61 -17.64 10.85
CA MET A 209 -36.52 -17.76 9.70
C MET A 209 -36.73 -19.21 9.26
N GLU A 210 -35.80 -20.10 9.58
CA GLU A 210 -35.88 -21.55 9.28
C GLU A 210 -36.59 -22.35 10.37
N GLU A 211 -36.83 -21.78 11.56
CA GLU A 211 -37.69 -22.39 12.58
C GLU A 211 -39.17 -22.32 12.13
N PRO A 212 -39.81 -23.47 11.79
CA PRO A 212 -41.24 -23.47 11.50
C PRO A 212 -42.01 -23.15 12.78
N GLN A 213 -42.92 -22.18 12.70
CA GLN A 213 -43.98 -21.98 13.69
C GLN A 213 -44.94 -23.17 13.71
#